data_AF-A0A9D0IEQ1-F1
#
_entry.id   AF-A0A9D0IEQ1-F1
#
_cell.length_a   1.000
_cell.length_b   1.000
_cell.length_c   1.000
_cell.angle_alpha   90.00
_cell.angle_beta   90.00
_cell.angle_gamma   90.00
#
_symmetry.space_group_name_H-M   'P 1'
#
loop_
_entity.id
_entity.type
_entity.pdbx_description
1 polymer ?
#
loop_
_entity_poly.entity_id
_entity_poly.type
_entity_poly.pdbx_seq_one_letter_code
_entity_poly.pdbx_strand_id
1 'polypeptide(L)' 'GPRPALFDQEDLIALRTRAGVDKLMPGLTGWAQINGRDELSIPEKVKLDAEYGSRQSFWFDLKIMVLTVVRVLRRHGVSH' A
#
# COMPACT_ATOMS: atom_id res chain seq x y z
N GLY A 1 6.05 1.93 0.28
CA GLY A 1 6.17 0.56 0.82
C GLY A 1 4.86 0.07 1.41
N PRO A 2 4.66 -1.25 1.53
CA PRO A 2 3.50 -1.86 2.21
C PRO A 2 3.32 -1.31 3.62
N ARG A 3 2.08 -1.20 4.10
CA ARG A 3 1.82 -0.81 5.49
C ARG A 3 2.14 -2.00 6.43
N PRO A 4 2.79 -1.77 7.60
CA PRO A 4 2.99 -2.82 8.60
C PRO A 4 1.69 -3.56 8.89
N ALA A 5 1.74 -4.89 8.87
CA ALA A 5 0.61 -5.72 9.33
C ALA A 5 0.46 -5.56 10.85
N LEU A 6 -0.78 -5.60 11.34
CA LEU A 6 -1.03 -5.75 12.76
C LEU A 6 -0.80 -7.22 13.17
N PHE A 7 -0.45 -7.45 14.44
CA PHE A 7 -0.10 -8.79 14.95
C PHE A 7 -1.29 -9.76 14.93
N ASP A 8 -2.51 -9.25 14.90
CA ASP A 8 -3.77 -10.02 14.85
C ASP A 8 -4.18 -10.43 13.42
N GLN A 9 -3.35 -10.15 12.41
CA GLN A 9 -3.64 -10.42 11.00
C GLN A 9 -2.84 -11.60 10.44
N GLU A 10 -2.97 -12.77 11.05
CA GLU A 10 -2.22 -13.98 10.67
C GLU A 10 -2.37 -14.34 9.18
N ASP A 11 -3.59 -14.27 8.64
CA ASP A 11 -3.86 -14.53 7.21
C ASP A 11 -3.13 -13.55 6.28
N LEU A 12 -3.12 -12.27 6.64
CA LEU A 12 -2.43 -11.23 5.85
C LEU A 12 -0.92 -11.45 5.90
N ILE A 13 -0.37 -11.76 7.07
CA ILE A 13 1.05 -12.04 7.25
C ILE A 13 1.45 -13.26 6.41
N ALA A 14 0.71 -14.37 6.54
CA ALA A 14 0.98 -15.60 5.80
C ALA A 14 0.93 -15.38 4.28
N LEU A 15 -0.07 -14.65 3.78
CA LEU A 15 -0.19 -14.35 2.35
C LEU A 15 0.92 -13.42 1.85
N ARG A 16 1.31 -12.41 2.64
CA ARG A 16 2.43 -11.52 2.30
C ARG A 16 3.75 -12.27 2.25
N THR A 17 4.02 -13.15 3.21
CA THR A 17 5.22 -14.00 3.22
C THR A 17 5.26 -14.91 2.00
N ARG A 18 4.13 -15.53 1.62
CA ARG A 18 4.04 -16.34 0.40
C ARG A 18 4.29 -15.54 -0.88
N ALA A 19 3.89 -14.27 -0.89
CA ALA A 19 4.09 -13.35 -2.02
C ALA A 19 5.46 -12.63 -1.99
N GLY A 20 6.32 -12.89 -1.00
CA GLY A 20 7.62 -12.22 -0.83
C GLY A 20 7.53 -10.74 -0.44
N VAL A 21 6.35 -10.28 -0.02
CA VAL A 21 6.07 -8.89 0.40
C VAL A 21 6.72 -8.57 1.74
N ASP A 22 6.94 -9.57 2.59
CA ASP A 22 7.64 -9.48 3.88
C ASP A 22 9.07 -8.92 3.75
N LYS A 23 9.69 -9.08 2.58
CA LYS A 23 11.04 -8.57 2.27
C LYS A 23 11.05 -7.07 1.93
N LEU A 24 9.89 -6.49 1.67
CA LEU A 24 9.78 -5.07 1.31
C LEU A 24 9.79 -4.22 2.56
N MET A 25 10.56 -3.13 2.53
CA MET A 25 10.57 -2.18 3.64
C MET A 25 9.18 -1.54 3.79
N PRO A 26 8.60 -1.59 5.00
CA PRO A 26 7.32 -0.95 5.25
C PRO A 26 7.42 0.56 5.06
N GLY A 27 6.33 1.18 4.60
CA GLY A 27 6.29 2.61 4.30
C GLY A 27 5.11 3.33 4.95
N LEU A 28 5.22 4.66 5.05
CA LEU A 28 4.11 5.53 5.47
C LEU A 28 2.98 5.56 4.41
N THR A 29 3.36 5.52 3.14
CA THR A 29 2.47 5.37 1.97
C THR A 29 2.95 4.24 1.05
N GLY A 30 2.00 3.60 0.36
CA GLY A 30 2.25 2.45 -0.51
C GLY A 30 1.20 2.29 -1.60
N TRP A 31 1.48 1.41 -2.56
CA TRP A 31 0.61 1.20 -3.72
C TRP A 31 -0.80 0.76 -3.32
N ALA A 32 -0.93 -0.12 -2.33
CA ALA A 32 -2.23 -0.50 -1.76
C ALA A 32 -2.99 0.68 -1.13
N GLN A 33 -2.29 1.65 -0.51
CA GLN A 33 -2.92 2.83 0.09
C GLN A 33 -3.51 3.79 -0.96
N ILE A 34 -2.88 3.88 -2.14
CA ILE A 34 -3.36 4.72 -3.24
C ILE A 34 -4.54 4.08 -3.99
N ASN A 35 -4.63 2.76 -4.04
CA ASN A 35 -5.61 2.04 -4.87
C ASN A 35 -6.91 1.62 -4.15
N GLY A 36 -7.08 1.96 -2.87
CA GLY A 36 -8.35 1.66 -2.18
C GLY A 36 -8.22 1.58 -0.66
N ARG A 37 -7.03 1.23 -0.16
CA ARG A 37 -6.67 1.14 1.26
C ARG A 37 -7.61 0.27 2.09
N ASP A 38 -8.73 0.83 2.51
CA ASP A 38 -9.69 0.22 3.44
C ASP A 38 -10.74 -0.61 2.68
N GLU A 39 -10.98 -0.30 1.39
CA GLU A 39 -11.92 -1.03 0.52
C GLU A 39 -11.33 -2.32 -0.09
N LEU A 40 -10.02 -2.53 0.04
CA LEU A 40 -9.33 -3.67 -0.56
C LEU A 40 -9.43 -4.91 0.33
N SER A 41 -9.79 -6.05 -0.26
CA SER A 41 -9.68 -7.36 0.38
C SER A 41 -8.22 -7.72 0.67
N ILE A 42 -7.99 -8.66 1.59
CA ILE A 42 -6.63 -9.13 1.94
C ILE A 42 -5.84 -9.59 0.69
N PRO A 43 -6.39 -10.43 -0.21
CA PRO A 43 -5.67 -10.86 -1.41
C PRO A 43 -5.34 -9.70 -2.36
N GLU A 44 -6.22 -8.71 -2.50
CA GLU A 44 -5.98 -7.54 -3.34
C GLU A 44 -4.87 -6.65 -2.77
N LYS A 45 -4.84 -6.47 -1.44
CA LYS A 45 -3.74 -5.77 -0.75
C LYS A 45 -2.40 -6.46 -1.03
N VAL A 46 -2.33 -7.78 -0.85
CA VAL A 46 -1.11 -8.57 -1.09
C VAL A 46 -0.68 -8.46 -2.54
N LYS A 47 -1.61 -8.53 -3.49
CA LYS A 47 -1.33 -8.37 -4.93
C LYS A 47 -0.71 -7.01 -5.24
N LEU A 48 -1.28 -5.92 -4.70
CA LEU A 48 -0.76 -4.57 -4.90
C LEU A 48 0.58 -4.35 -4.21
N ASP A 49 0.80 -4.96 -3.05
CA ASP A 49 2.08 -4.92 -2.35
C ASP A 49 3.18 -5.67 -3.13
N ALA A 50 2.86 -6.83 -3.72
CA ALA A 50 3.78 -7.59 -4.58
C ALA A 50 4.07 -6.85 -5.89
N GLU A 51 3.05 -6.22 -6.48
CA GLU A 51 3.21 -5.37 -7.67
C GLU A 51 4.11 -4.15 -7.38
N TYR A 52 4.00 -3.56 -6.18
CA TYR A 52 4.93 -2.53 -5.75
C TYR A 52 6.37 -3.06 -5.70
N GLY A 53 6.58 -4.25 -5.14
CA GLY A 53 7.91 -4.88 -5.09
C GLY A 53 8.52 -5.10 -6.47
N SER A 54 7.73 -5.49 -7.47
CA SER A 54 8.23 -5.71 -8.84
C SER A 54 8.43 -4.42 -9.64
N ARG A 55 7.71 -3.34 -9.30
CA ARG A 55 7.76 -2.05 -10.01
C ARG A 55 8.54 -0.97 -9.27
N GLN A 56 9.15 -1.31 -8.13
CA GLN A 56 9.81 -0.35 -7.26
C GLN A 56 10.90 0.39 -8.03
N SER A 57 10.72 1.70 -8.15
CA SER A 57 11.66 2.61 -8.81
C SER A 57 11.45 4.01 -8.25
N PHE A 58 12.48 4.85 -8.32
CA PHE A 58 12.40 6.23 -7.83
C PHE A 58 11.21 6.99 -8.42
N TRP A 59 10.94 6.84 -9.73
CA TRP A 59 9.81 7.48 -10.40
C TRP A 59 8.45 6.94 -9.94
N PHE A 60 8.37 5.65 -9.66
CA PHE A 60 7.15 5.06 -9.14
C PHE A 60 6.86 5.52 -7.71
N ASP A 61 7.89 5.63 -6.88
CA ASP A 61 7.76 6.17 -5.53
C ASP A 61 7.34 7.65 -5.55
N LEU A 62 7.94 8.46 -6.45
CA LEU A 62 7.52 9.85 -6.65
C LEU A 62 6.05 9.93 -7.09
N LYS A 63 5.61 9.08 -8.01
CA LYS A 63 4.19 8.99 -8.41
C LYS A 63 3.28 8.67 -7.23
N ILE A 64 3.66 7.70 -6.39
CA ILE A 64 2.89 7.35 -5.19
C ILE A 64 2.80 8.57 -4.26
N MET A 65 3.89 9.28 -4.01
CA MET A 65 3.87 10.48 -3.16
C MET A 65 2.94 11.56 -3.70
N VAL A 66 3.02 11.88 -5.01
CA VAL A 66 2.14 12.88 -5.63
C VAL A 66 0.67 12.48 -5.50
N LEU A 67 0.34 11.21 -5.77
CA LEU A 67 -1.02 10.71 -5.62
C LEU A 67 -1.50 10.75 -4.16
N THR A 68 -0.62 10.49 -3.19
CA THR A 68 -0.91 10.65 -1.77
C THR A 68 -1.30 12.09 -1.46
N VAL A 69 -0.49 13.07 -1.90
CA VAL A 69 -0.75 14.50 -1.69
C VAL A 69 -2.07 14.91 -2.32
N VAL A 70 -2.32 14.55 -3.58
CA VAL A 70 -3.58 14.86 -4.27
C VAL A 70 -4.79 14.27 -3.53
N ARG A 71 -4.69 13.03 -3.03
CA ARG A 71 -5.79 12.38 -2.29
C ARG A 71 -6.06 13.05 -0.94
N VAL A 72 -5.01 13.47 -0.22
CA VAL A 72 -5.13 14.21 1.03
C VAL A 72 -5.76 15.59 0.79
N LEU A 73 -5.30 16.32 -0.23
CA LEU A 73 -5.86 17.63 -0.59
C LEU A 73 -7.33 17.52 -1.02
N ARG A 74 -7.70 16.51 -1.82
CA ARG A 74 -9.10 16.26 -2.20
C ARG A 74 -9.99 15.95 -1.01
N ARG A 75 -9.51 15.19 -0.02
CA ARG A 75 -10.26 14.93 1.22
C ARG A 75 -10.38 16.17 2.10
N HIS A 76 -9.39 17.06 2.09
CA HIS A 76 -9.44 18.33 2.82
C HIS A 76 -10.38 19.36 2.17
N GLY A 77 -10.63 19.26 0.87
CA GLY A 77 -11.57 20.11 0.14
C GLY A 77 -13.05 19.76 0.34
N VAL A 78 -13.37 18.64 1.01
CA VAL A 78 -14.73 18.32 1.42
C VAL A 78 -14.99 18.99 2.77
N SER A 79 -15.22 20.31 2.74
CA SER A 79 -15.98 20.96 3.84
C SER A 79 -17.43 20.50 3.77
N HIS A 80 -18.04 20.36 4.95
CA HIS A 80 -19.44 19.98 5.19
C HIS A 80 -20.44 20.66 4.26
#